data_AF-A0AAN7E9S0-F1
#
_entry.id   AF-A0AAN7E9S0-F1
#
_cell.length_a   1.000
_cell.length_b   1.000
_cell.length_c   1.000
_cell.angle_alpha   90.00
_cell.angle_beta   90.00
_cell.angle_gamma   90.00
#
_symmetry.space_group_name_H-M   'P 1'
#
loop_
_entity.id
_entity.type
_entity.pdbx_description
1 polymer ?
#
loop_
_entity_poly.entity_id
_entity_poly.type
_entity_poly.pdbx_seq_one_letter_code
_entity_poly.pdbx_strand_id
1 'polypeptide(L)'
;MLRLLSISSKSKSSSLRKSSSISPYSFTHSETHLCNPTNSPISSNSSGFPSNQFNSINPAKTPDGYLFCHRFDRNFSSFGSKIGFCKVSSSVYWLNCANLRTCERNGSGVLRVQGSVSGMRSFSSESDRESMEYDVVIVGAGPAGLSAAIRLKQMCLEKGVDLSVCVVEKGAEVGAHILSGNVFEPRALDELLPQWKQEEAPISIPVSSDKFWFLTKKRAFSLPCPFDNKGNYVISLSQLVRWMGTKAEELGVEIYPGFAASEILYDAKDTVIGIATNDMGVAKDGSKKEIFQCGVELKGRVMLLAEGCRGSISEKIMKKYNLREKRHAQHQTYALGIKEVWEIEEAKHNPGSVIHTLGWPLDQKTYGGSFLYHLQDRQIAIGLVVALNYQNPFLNPYEEFQKLKHHPAIKPLLEGGSVLQYGARTLNEGGFQSIPYPVFPGGAIIGCSAGFLNVPKIKGTHTAMKSGMLAAEATFGVLQEGLNLETYWDALQNSWIWEELYRARNYRPAFEHGLIPGLAISGLEHYILKGRSPFTLKHGIPDHEATKEQHKS
;
A
#
# COMPACT_ATOMS: atom_id res chain seq x y z
N MET A 1 -8.69 36.76 -36.38
CA MET A 1 -8.24 38.15 -36.61
C MET A 1 -7.05 38.39 -35.68
N LEU A 2 -5.97 38.99 -36.20
CA LEU A 2 -4.65 39.22 -35.58
C LEU A 2 -3.62 38.07 -35.66
N ARG A 3 -2.93 38.08 -36.82
CA ARG A 3 -1.52 37.73 -37.01
C ARG A 3 -0.66 38.70 -36.20
N LEU A 4 0.48 38.22 -35.67
CA LEU A 4 1.79 38.87 -35.77
C LEU A 4 2.87 37.93 -35.19
N LEU A 5 3.74 37.45 -36.07
CA LEU A 5 4.98 36.74 -35.76
C LEU A 5 6.13 37.48 -36.45
N SER A 6 7.34 37.25 -35.92
CA SER A 6 8.67 37.52 -36.49
C SER A 6 9.33 38.84 -36.10
N ILE A 7 10.26 38.77 -35.14
CA ILE A 7 11.55 39.46 -35.24
C ILE A 7 12.67 38.46 -34.93
N SER A 8 13.57 38.33 -35.90
CA SER A 8 14.83 37.59 -35.88
C SER A 8 15.95 38.53 -35.45
N SER A 9 16.91 38.06 -34.65
CA SER A 9 18.26 38.61 -34.63
C SER A 9 19.31 37.49 -34.60
N LYS A 10 20.25 37.58 -35.54
CA LYS A 10 21.43 36.73 -35.74
C LYS A 10 22.69 37.55 -35.41
N SER A 11 23.79 36.81 -35.26
CA SER A 11 25.22 37.22 -35.36
C SER A 11 25.85 37.67 -34.02
N LYS A 12 27.07 37.28 -33.58
CA LYS A 12 28.30 36.63 -34.12
C LYS A 12 29.12 36.15 -32.88
N SER A 13 29.63 34.92 -32.77
CA SER A 13 30.89 34.30 -33.28
C SER A 13 32.25 34.80 -32.71
N SER A 14 32.96 33.95 -31.96
CA SER A 14 34.43 33.67 -31.96
C SER A 14 34.73 32.59 -30.87
N SER A 15 35.01 31.31 -31.17
CA SER A 15 36.27 30.65 -31.61
C SER A 15 37.47 30.91 -30.65
N LEU A 16 38.09 29.92 -29.97
CA LEU A 16 39.00 28.91 -30.56
C LEU A 16 39.54 27.86 -29.53
N ARG A 17 39.71 26.61 -30.03
CA ARG A 17 40.74 25.56 -29.72
C ARG A 17 40.68 24.84 -28.35
N LYS A 18 40.95 23.52 -28.22
CA LYS A 18 41.45 22.45 -29.13
C LYS A 18 41.25 21.06 -28.45
N SER A 19 40.91 20.05 -29.27
CA SER A 19 41.30 18.61 -29.26
C SER A 19 41.37 17.82 -27.94
N SER A 20 40.79 16.62 -27.81
CA SER A 20 41.11 15.44 -28.65
C SER A 20 40.10 14.29 -28.46
N SER A 21 39.96 13.52 -29.52
CA SER A 21 39.09 12.36 -29.75
C SER A 21 39.85 11.04 -29.59
N ILE A 22 39.24 10.02 -28.97
CA ILE A 22 39.47 8.59 -29.30
C ILE A 22 38.14 7.84 -29.17
N SER A 23 37.75 7.12 -30.22
CA SER A 23 36.60 6.19 -30.33
C SER A 23 37.09 4.72 -30.39
N PRO A 24 36.26 3.72 -30.72
CA PRO A 24 35.60 2.82 -29.77
C PRO A 24 36.12 1.37 -29.88
N TYR A 25 35.79 0.53 -28.90
CA TYR A 25 35.94 -0.93 -29.02
C TYR A 25 34.64 -1.55 -29.52
N SER A 26 34.69 -2.05 -30.76
CA SER A 26 33.76 -3.01 -31.35
C SER A 26 34.26 -4.43 -31.08
N PHE A 27 33.40 -5.30 -30.55
CA PHE A 27 33.61 -6.75 -30.54
C PHE A 27 32.77 -7.40 -31.64
N THR A 28 33.46 -8.19 -32.44
CA THR A 28 33.01 -8.94 -33.61
C THR A 28 32.36 -10.27 -33.24
N HIS A 29 31.47 -10.69 -34.13
CA HIS A 29 30.85 -11.99 -34.33
C HIS A 29 31.61 -13.24 -33.84
N SER A 30 30.84 -14.19 -33.29
CA SER A 30 31.04 -15.62 -33.54
C SER A 30 29.78 -16.19 -34.19
N GLU A 31 29.88 -16.45 -35.49
CA GLU A 31 28.98 -17.33 -36.23
C GLU A 31 29.38 -18.78 -35.93
N THR A 32 28.42 -19.63 -35.59
CA THR A 32 28.56 -21.08 -35.74
C THR A 32 27.46 -21.58 -36.66
N HIS A 33 27.92 -22.30 -37.68
CA HIS A 33 27.16 -22.84 -38.78
C HIS A 33 26.39 -24.11 -38.40
N LEU A 34 25.22 -24.24 -39.04
CA LEU A 34 24.64 -25.46 -39.64
C LEU A 34 24.24 -26.63 -38.71
N CYS A 35 22.94 -26.89 -38.64
CA CYS A 35 22.32 -28.07 -39.29
C CYS A 35 20.79 -27.95 -39.31
N ASN A 36 20.22 -27.81 -40.52
CA ASN A 36 18.82 -28.10 -40.84
C ASN A 36 18.71 -29.57 -41.28
N PRO A 37 17.52 -30.18 -41.16
CA PRO A 37 16.92 -30.76 -42.35
C PRO A 37 15.45 -30.35 -42.54
N THR A 38 15.24 -29.66 -43.66
CA THR A 38 14.16 -29.82 -44.66
C THR A 38 12.80 -30.44 -44.29
N ASN A 39 11.76 -29.61 -44.41
CA ASN A 39 10.54 -29.75 -45.22
C ASN A 39 9.84 -31.12 -45.37
N SER A 40 8.57 -31.18 -44.99
CA SER A 40 7.45 -31.26 -45.96
C SER A 40 6.09 -30.99 -45.30
N PRO A 41 5.15 -30.31 -45.99
CA PRO A 41 3.80 -30.04 -45.50
C PRO A 41 2.80 -31.09 -46.04
N ILE A 42 1.80 -31.46 -45.24
CA ILE A 42 0.60 -32.14 -45.73
C ILE A 42 -0.62 -31.33 -45.32
N SER A 43 -1.35 -30.94 -46.35
CA SER A 43 -2.62 -30.23 -46.31
C SER A 43 -3.82 -31.16 -46.16
N SER A 44 -4.88 -30.57 -45.62
CA SER A 44 -6.28 -30.70 -46.03
C SER A 44 -7.21 -31.71 -45.35
N ASN A 45 -8.28 -31.10 -44.80
CA ASN A 45 -9.70 -31.45 -44.95
C ASN A 45 -10.27 -32.63 -44.15
N SER A 46 -11.16 -32.29 -43.21
CA SER A 46 -12.63 -32.30 -43.39
C SER A 46 -13.41 -32.86 -42.19
N SER A 47 -14.67 -32.39 -42.10
CA SER A 47 -15.79 -32.83 -41.23
C SER A 47 -15.72 -32.35 -39.76
N GLY A 48 -16.73 -31.74 -39.15
CA GLY A 48 -18.14 -31.59 -39.50
C GLY A 48 -19.03 -32.17 -38.39
N PHE A 49 -19.78 -31.29 -37.73
CA PHE A 49 -21.09 -31.53 -37.07
C PHE A 49 -21.15 -32.10 -35.62
N PRO A 50 -22.25 -31.85 -34.87
CA PRO A 50 -22.20 -30.98 -33.67
C PRO A 50 -22.83 -31.60 -32.40
N SER A 51 -22.83 -30.78 -31.33
CA SER A 51 -23.82 -30.65 -30.24
C SER A 51 -24.42 -31.90 -29.57
N ASN A 52 -24.35 -31.94 -28.23
CA ASN A 52 -25.55 -32.16 -27.42
C ASN A 52 -25.40 -31.60 -26.00
N GLN A 53 -26.41 -30.81 -25.62
CA GLN A 53 -26.80 -30.48 -24.26
C GLN A 53 -27.20 -31.76 -23.52
N PHE A 54 -27.03 -31.83 -22.19
CA PHE A 54 -28.15 -32.23 -21.30
C PHE A 54 -27.88 -31.87 -19.84
N ASN A 55 -28.95 -31.25 -19.31
CA ASN A 55 -29.35 -30.80 -17.98
C ASN A 55 -28.76 -31.37 -16.69
N SER A 56 -28.75 -30.42 -15.75
CA SER A 56 -28.86 -30.50 -14.29
C SER A 56 -29.88 -31.49 -13.74
N ILE A 57 -29.51 -32.20 -12.66
CA ILE A 57 -30.43 -32.65 -11.59
C ILE A 57 -29.69 -32.53 -10.24
N ASN A 58 -30.37 -31.94 -9.26
CA ASN A 58 -29.96 -31.72 -7.86
C ASN A 58 -30.58 -32.82 -6.93
N PRO A 59 -30.26 -32.87 -5.62
CA PRO A 59 -29.83 -34.09 -4.93
C PRO A 59 -30.90 -34.79 -4.09
N ALA A 60 -30.65 -36.06 -3.75
CA ALA A 60 -31.37 -36.76 -2.68
C ALA A 60 -30.43 -37.66 -1.85
N LYS A 61 -30.36 -37.32 -0.56
CA LYS A 61 -30.22 -38.11 0.69
C LYS A 61 -29.47 -39.47 0.70
N THR A 62 -28.51 -39.49 1.63
CA THR A 62 -27.86 -40.56 2.45
C THR A 62 -28.79 -41.74 2.86
N PRO A 63 -28.27 -42.94 3.25
CA PRO A 63 -27.26 -43.08 4.32
C PRO A 63 -26.27 -44.28 4.27
N ASP A 64 -25.46 -44.29 5.34
CA ASP A 64 -24.65 -45.36 5.95
C ASP A 64 -23.21 -45.58 5.47
N GLY A 65 -22.33 -45.51 6.48
CA GLY A 65 -20.89 -45.54 6.37
C GLY A 65 -20.31 -46.93 6.57
N TYR A 66 -19.07 -47.07 6.14
CA TYR A 66 -18.17 -48.14 6.56
C TYR A 66 -16.76 -47.59 6.73
N LEU A 67 -16.22 -47.90 7.90
CA LEU A 67 -14.83 -47.78 8.33
C LEU A 67 -13.95 -48.67 7.43
N PHE A 68 -12.85 -48.15 6.88
CA PHE A 68 -11.76 -49.00 6.37
C PHE A 68 -10.43 -48.57 6.96
N CYS A 69 -9.86 -49.48 7.75
CA CYS A 69 -8.53 -49.43 8.31
C CYS A 69 -7.60 -50.17 7.32
N HIS A 70 -6.53 -49.52 6.85
CA HIS A 70 -5.46 -50.22 6.15
C HIS A 70 -4.12 -49.96 6.83
N ARG A 71 -3.64 -51.03 7.45
CA ARG A 71 -2.28 -51.31 7.89
C ARG A 71 -1.52 -51.83 6.66
N PHE A 72 -0.32 -51.33 6.37
CA PHE A 72 0.64 -52.07 5.56
C PHE A 72 2.08 -51.84 6.02
N ASP A 73 2.82 -52.94 5.96
CA ASP A 73 4.06 -53.26 6.61
C ASP A 73 5.32 -52.60 6.01
N ARG A 74 6.34 -52.59 6.86
CA ARG A 74 7.74 -52.31 6.56
C ARG A 74 8.33 -53.40 5.65
N ASN A 75 9.19 -53.00 4.71
CA ASN A 75 10.40 -53.76 4.39
C ASN A 75 11.51 -52.81 3.90
N PHE A 76 12.73 -53.14 4.32
CA PHE A 76 13.96 -52.35 4.29
C PHE A 76 14.94 -52.96 3.28
N SER A 77 15.69 -52.12 2.54
CA SER A 77 17.06 -52.36 2.04
C SER A 77 17.57 -51.08 1.36
N SER A 78 18.45 -50.28 2.00
CA SER A 78 19.93 -50.25 1.87
C SER A 78 20.39 -49.78 0.47
N PHE A 79 21.30 -48.81 0.21
CA PHE A 79 22.51 -48.33 0.86
C PHE A 79 22.91 -46.99 0.16
N GLY A 80 23.60 -46.05 0.83
CA GLY A 80 24.36 -44.99 0.12
C GLY A 80 24.51 -43.63 0.79
N SER A 81 25.35 -43.57 1.82
CA SER A 81 25.91 -42.41 2.55
C SER A 81 26.33 -41.16 1.74
N LYS A 82 26.10 -39.96 2.30
CA LYS A 82 27.17 -39.05 2.78
C LYS A 82 26.63 -37.94 3.70
N ILE A 83 27.42 -37.68 4.73
CA ILE A 83 27.15 -36.95 5.98
C ILE A 83 27.60 -35.50 5.86
N GLY A 84 26.84 -34.58 6.49
CA GLY A 84 27.27 -33.24 6.86
C GLY A 84 26.43 -32.74 8.05
N PHE A 85 26.99 -32.82 9.26
CA PHE A 85 26.39 -32.40 10.53
C PHE A 85 26.36 -30.88 10.69
N CYS A 86 25.27 -30.31 11.23
CA CYS A 86 25.37 -29.30 12.29
C CYS A 86 24.09 -29.17 13.15
N LYS A 87 24.27 -29.52 14.44
CA LYS A 87 23.60 -29.16 15.71
C LYS A 87 22.21 -28.51 15.73
N VAL A 88 21.27 -29.23 16.34
CA VAL A 88 20.12 -28.69 17.10
C VAL A 88 20.47 -28.75 18.59
N SER A 89 20.37 -27.63 19.30
CA SER A 89 20.57 -27.54 20.75
C SER A 89 19.22 -27.52 21.45
N SER A 90 18.94 -28.57 22.23
CA SER A 90 17.83 -28.65 23.19
C SER A 90 18.36 -28.33 24.58
N SER A 91 17.88 -27.26 25.20
CA SER A 91 18.19 -26.94 26.61
C SER A 91 17.05 -27.40 27.52
N VAL A 92 17.36 -28.37 28.37
CA VAL A 92 16.50 -28.92 29.42
C VAL A 92 16.85 -28.16 30.71
N TYR A 93 15.86 -27.49 31.32
CA TYR A 93 16.02 -26.92 32.66
C TYR A 93 15.56 -27.92 33.72
N TRP A 94 16.49 -28.27 34.60
CA TRP A 94 16.29 -29.04 35.83
C TRP A 94 15.73 -28.14 36.93
N LEU A 95 14.64 -28.59 37.57
CA LEU A 95 14.17 -28.06 38.86
C LEU A 95 15.12 -28.52 39.99
N ASN A 96 15.54 -27.57 40.82
CA ASN A 96 16.16 -27.84 42.12
C ASN A 96 15.14 -27.54 43.22
N CYS A 97 14.68 -28.59 43.91
CA CYS A 97 14.00 -28.52 45.21
C CYS A 97 14.95 -29.04 46.27
N ALA A 98 15.44 -28.18 47.15
CA ALA A 98 15.95 -28.56 48.47
C ALA A 98 16.03 -27.33 49.39
N ASN A 99 15.14 -27.23 50.36
CA ASN A 99 15.51 -27.20 51.78
C ASN A 99 14.28 -27.06 52.67
N LEU A 100 14.22 -27.94 53.67
CA LEU A 100 13.20 -28.02 54.70
C LEU A 100 13.86 -27.76 56.07
N ARG A 101 13.15 -26.97 56.88
CA ARG A 101 13.11 -26.93 58.36
C ARG A 101 14.26 -26.26 59.13
N THR A 102 13.86 -25.26 59.92
CA THR A 102 13.87 -25.35 61.40
C THR A 102 12.75 -24.47 61.99
N CYS A 103 12.16 -24.95 63.08
CA CYS A 103 11.07 -24.33 63.86
C CYS A 103 11.56 -23.16 64.71
N GLU A 104 10.66 -22.20 64.99
CA GLU A 104 10.54 -21.59 66.32
C GLU A 104 9.09 -21.15 66.58
N ARG A 105 8.57 -21.52 67.75
CA ARG A 105 7.29 -21.10 68.33
C ARG A 105 7.56 -19.91 69.24
N ASN A 106 6.74 -18.87 69.21
CA ASN A 106 6.35 -18.15 70.42
C ASN A 106 5.01 -17.43 70.29
N GLY A 107 4.34 -17.28 71.43
CA GLY A 107 2.89 -17.18 71.60
C GLY A 107 2.23 -15.92 71.05
N SER A 108 0.95 -16.06 70.69
CA SER A 108 0.00 -14.96 70.62
C SER A 108 -1.27 -15.34 71.37
N GLY A 109 -1.69 -14.44 72.28
CA GLY A 109 -2.94 -14.49 73.01
C GLY A 109 -4.16 -14.40 72.08
N VAL A 110 -5.27 -14.85 72.64
CA VAL A 110 -6.59 -15.02 72.02
C VAL A 110 -7.26 -13.68 71.73
N LEU A 111 -7.92 -13.53 70.56
CA LEU A 111 -9.27 -12.96 70.47
C LEU A 111 -9.97 -13.29 69.14
N ARG A 112 -11.21 -13.77 69.29
CA ARG A 112 -12.21 -14.21 68.28
C ARG A 112 -12.62 -13.11 67.31
N VAL A 113 -12.92 -13.46 66.05
CA VAL A 113 -14.15 -13.04 65.31
C VAL A 113 -14.59 -14.15 64.33
N GLN A 114 -15.90 -14.24 64.14
CA GLN A 114 -16.75 -15.24 63.48
C GLN A 114 -16.48 -15.51 61.98
N GLY A 115 -16.47 -16.79 61.61
CA GLY A 115 -17.57 -17.45 60.89
C GLY A 115 -18.18 -16.83 59.62
N SER A 116 -17.70 -17.37 58.48
CA SER A 116 -18.39 -17.66 57.21
C SER A 116 -19.00 -16.52 56.36
N VAL A 117 -18.34 -16.25 55.23
CA VAL A 117 -19.02 -16.18 53.93
C VAL A 117 -18.22 -16.99 52.91
N SER A 118 -18.89 -17.98 52.34
CA SER A 118 -18.57 -18.73 51.13
C SER A 118 -17.62 -17.99 50.18
N GLY A 119 -16.39 -18.48 50.08
CA GLY A 119 -15.46 -18.12 49.02
C GLY A 119 -15.97 -18.64 47.69
N MET A 120 -16.80 -17.85 47.02
CA MET A 120 -17.03 -18.00 45.60
C MET A 120 -15.71 -17.64 44.93
N ARG A 121 -14.93 -18.65 44.55
CA ARG A 121 -13.82 -18.47 43.61
C ARG A 121 -14.46 -17.96 42.32
N SER A 122 -14.43 -16.65 42.15
CA SER A 122 -14.53 -16.06 40.82
C SER A 122 -13.35 -16.64 40.03
N PHE A 123 -13.62 -17.58 39.14
CA PHE A 123 -12.73 -17.83 38.02
C PHE A 123 -12.76 -16.54 37.20
N SER A 124 -11.80 -15.65 37.44
CA SER A 124 -11.52 -14.56 36.52
C SER A 124 -11.08 -15.21 35.22
N SER A 125 -12.02 -15.39 34.29
CA SER A 125 -11.73 -15.79 32.92
C SER A 125 -11.26 -14.59 32.10
N GLU A 126 -10.36 -13.78 32.65
CA GLU A 126 -9.52 -12.92 31.82
C GLU A 126 -8.39 -13.83 31.35
N SER A 127 -8.51 -14.29 30.11
CA SER A 127 -7.40 -14.94 29.44
C SER A 127 -6.29 -13.89 29.30
N ASP A 128 -5.26 -13.98 30.12
CA ASP A 128 -4.05 -13.16 29.98
C ASP A 128 -3.55 -13.31 28.53
N ARG A 129 -3.66 -12.22 27.76
CA ARG A 129 -3.09 -12.16 26.42
C ARG A 129 -1.58 -12.16 26.56
N GLU A 130 -0.90 -12.94 25.73
CA GLU A 130 0.55 -12.82 25.62
C GLU A 130 0.90 -11.40 25.17
N SER A 131 1.91 -10.80 25.80
CA SER A 131 2.35 -9.45 25.46
C SER A 131 3.83 -9.41 25.15
N MET A 132 4.20 -8.68 24.09
CA MET A 132 5.57 -8.41 23.70
C MET A 132 5.82 -6.90 23.77
N GLU A 133 7.01 -6.50 24.25
CA GLU A 133 7.39 -5.11 24.40
C GLU A 133 8.43 -4.72 23.34
N TYR A 134 8.22 -3.54 22.75
CA TYR A 134 9.09 -2.92 21.76
C TYR A 134 9.27 -1.44 22.08
N ASP A 135 10.35 -0.84 21.59
CA ASP A 135 10.50 0.62 21.63
C ASP A 135 9.54 1.27 20.64
N VAL A 136 9.42 0.71 19.44
CA VAL A 136 8.54 1.23 18.38
C VAL A 136 7.73 0.11 17.76
N VAL A 137 6.41 0.30 17.69
CA VAL A 137 5.51 -0.59 16.95
C VAL A 137 4.87 0.19 15.81
N ILE A 138 4.96 -0.36 14.61
CA ILE A 138 4.47 0.22 13.37
C ILE A 138 3.36 -0.65 12.81
N VAL A 139 2.19 -0.07 12.57
CA VAL A 139 1.02 -0.79 12.03
C VAL A 139 0.92 -0.57 10.52
N GLY A 140 1.32 -1.57 9.75
CA GLY A 140 1.25 -1.61 8.28
C GLY A 140 2.62 -1.60 7.61
N ALA A 141 2.96 -2.65 6.86
CA ALA A 141 4.20 -2.77 6.08
C ALA A 141 4.04 -2.18 4.66
N GLY A 142 3.41 -1.00 4.57
CA GLY A 142 3.37 -0.21 3.33
C GLY A 142 4.59 0.70 3.17
N PRO A 143 4.64 1.52 2.10
CA PRO A 143 5.77 2.43 1.87
C PRO A 143 6.08 3.36 3.05
N ALA A 144 5.05 3.87 3.74
CA ALA A 144 5.26 4.73 4.91
C ALA A 144 5.86 3.97 6.11
N GLY A 145 5.28 2.82 6.45
CA GLY A 145 5.70 2.03 7.62
C GLY A 145 7.11 1.48 7.46
N LEU A 146 7.43 0.92 6.28
CA LEU A 146 8.78 0.44 6.00
C LEU A 146 9.80 1.58 5.92
N SER A 147 9.44 2.73 5.34
CA SER A 147 10.33 3.90 5.36
C SER A 147 10.62 4.40 6.78
N ALA A 148 9.62 4.39 7.66
CA ALA A 148 9.83 4.73 9.06
C ALA A 148 10.74 3.72 9.77
N ALA A 149 10.51 2.41 9.58
CA ALA A 149 11.31 1.35 10.18
C ALA A 149 12.79 1.42 9.74
N ILE A 150 13.02 1.52 8.42
CA ILE A 150 14.36 1.63 7.83
C ILE A 150 15.07 2.88 8.35
N ARG A 151 14.42 4.05 8.29
CA ARG A 151 15.05 5.31 8.71
C ARG A 151 15.41 5.28 10.19
N LEU A 152 14.53 4.74 11.03
CA LEU A 152 14.77 4.60 12.46
C LEU A 152 15.99 3.71 12.74
N LYS A 153 16.07 2.54 12.09
CA LYS A 153 17.22 1.64 12.26
C LYS A 153 18.52 2.21 11.68
N GLN A 154 18.48 2.96 10.58
CA GLN A 154 19.65 3.69 10.08
C GLN A 154 20.20 4.66 11.15
N MET A 155 19.33 5.46 11.79
CA MET A 155 19.73 6.37 12.85
C MET A 155 20.28 5.62 14.08
N CYS A 156 19.69 4.48 14.42
CA CYS A 156 20.20 3.59 15.48
C CYS A 156 21.65 3.16 15.20
N LEU A 157 21.93 2.70 13.98
CA LEU A 157 23.29 2.32 13.56
C LEU A 157 24.26 3.51 13.58
N GLU A 158 23.84 4.67 13.07
CA GLU A 158 24.67 5.89 13.05
C GLU A 158 25.05 6.38 14.46
N LYS A 159 24.16 6.18 15.44
CA LYS A 159 24.34 6.66 16.82
C LYS A 159 24.80 5.57 17.80
N GLY A 160 24.93 4.32 17.34
CA GLY A 160 25.28 3.19 18.21
C GLY A 160 24.22 2.88 19.27
N VAL A 161 22.96 3.10 18.95
CA VAL A 161 21.80 2.81 19.82
C VAL A 161 21.12 1.55 19.32
N ASP A 162 20.64 0.70 20.22
CA ASP A 162 19.80 -0.44 19.87
C ASP A 162 18.35 -0.19 20.31
N LEU A 163 17.46 0.00 19.33
CA LEU A 163 16.02 0.11 19.55
C LEU A 163 15.32 -1.07 18.89
N SER A 164 14.39 -1.66 19.63
CA SER A 164 13.52 -2.74 19.16
C SER A 164 12.37 -2.16 18.33
N VAL A 165 12.26 -2.60 17.07
CA VAL A 165 11.27 -2.07 16.10
C VAL A 165 10.47 -3.23 15.52
N CYS A 166 9.16 -3.20 15.75
CA CYS A 166 8.21 -4.18 15.26
C CYS A 166 7.30 -3.55 14.19
N VAL A 167 7.10 -4.26 13.07
CA VAL A 167 6.14 -3.90 12.02
C VAL A 167 5.12 -5.02 11.88
N VAL A 168 3.84 -4.74 12.11
CA VAL A 168 2.76 -5.70 11.84
C VAL A 168 2.12 -5.44 10.49
N GLU A 169 1.85 -6.52 9.74
CA GLU A 169 1.17 -6.46 8.44
C GLU A 169 0.07 -7.50 8.37
N LYS A 170 -1.12 -7.07 7.92
CA LYS A 170 -2.28 -7.96 7.80
C LYS A 170 -2.15 -8.95 6.64
N GLY A 171 -1.47 -8.56 5.57
CA GLY A 171 -1.20 -9.45 4.43
C GLY A 171 -0.42 -10.68 4.87
N ALA A 172 -0.73 -11.84 4.29
CA ALA A 172 -0.02 -13.09 4.58
C ALA A 172 1.50 -13.00 4.33
N GLU A 173 1.89 -12.06 3.47
CA GLU A 173 3.26 -11.63 3.25
C GLU A 173 3.27 -10.11 3.02
N VAL A 174 4.44 -9.49 3.21
CA VAL A 174 4.66 -8.09 2.85
C VAL A 174 4.33 -7.88 1.36
N GLY A 175 3.60 -6.81 1.04
CA GLY A 175 3.20 -6.51 -0.34
C GLY A 175 1.90 -7.18 -0.82
N ALA A 176 1.35 -8.19 -0.12
CA ALA A 176 0.15 -8.92 -0.57
C ALA A 176 -1.11 -8.04 -0.71
N HIS A 177 -1.25 -7.03 0.16
CA HIS A 177 -2.38 -6.10 0.13
C HIS A 177 -2.05 -4.75 -0.54
N ILE A 178 -0.88 -4.64 -1.18
CA ILE A 178 -0.48 -3.42 -1.88
C ILE A 178 -1.09 -3.37 -3.27
N LEU A 179 -1.87 -2.32 -3.53
CA LEU A 179 -2.47 -2.07 -4.84
C LEU A 179 -2.23 -0.63 -5.27
N SER A 180 -1.59 -0.47 -6.44
CA SER A 180 -1.36 0.81 -7.09
C SER A 180 -1.11 0.60 -8.59
N GLY A 181 -1.51 1.55 -9.44
CA GLY A 181 -1.03 1.63 -10.82
C GLY A 181 0.45 2.05 -10.89
N ASN A 182 0.86 2.93 -9.97
CA ASN A 182 2.20 3.43 -9.70
C ASN A 182 3.07 3.91 -10.89
N VAL A 183 2.99 5.21 -11.15
CA VAL A 183 4.11 5.98 -11.70
C VAL A 183 4.92 6.53 -10.53
N PHE A 184 6.03 5.86 -10.25
CA PHE A 184 6.87 6.05 -9.08
C PHE A 184 7.78 7.25 -9.20
N GLU A 185 7.72 8.14 -8.21
CA GLU A 185 8.62 9.29 -8.08
C GLU A 185 9.74 8.95 -7.08
N PRO A 186 11.00 8.84 -7.53
CA PRO A 186 12.06 8.23 -6.75
C PRO A 186 12.57 9.11 -5.61
N ARG A 187 12.22 10.40 -5.57
CA ARG A 187 12.77 11.40 -4.64
C ARG A 187 12.91 10.90 -3.19
N ALA A 188 11.85 10.33 -2.61
CA ALA A 188 11.89 9.88 -1.22
C ALA A 188 12.74 8.60 -1.04
N LEU A 189 12.81 7.74 -2.07
CA LEU A 189 13.68 6.58 -2.06
C LEU A 189 15.15 6.98 -2.26
N ASP A 190 15.43 7.99 -3.09
CA ASP A 190 16.77 8.58 -3.24
C ASP A 190 17.28 9.15 -1.90
N GLU A 191 16.39 9.72 -1.08
CA GLU A 191 16.72 10.19 0.27
C GLU A 191 16.93 9.03 1.27
N LEU A 192 16.13 7.96 1.20
CA LEU A 192 16.14 6.87 2.20
C LEU A 192 17.19 5.78 1.92
N LEU A 193 17.30 5.36 0.66
CA LEU A 193 18.16 4.27 0.20
C LEU A 193 18.89 4.72 -1.07
N PRO A 194 19.85 5.67 -0.99
CA PRO A 194 20.46 6.31 -2.16
C PRO A 194 21.15 5.34 -3.13
N GLN A 195 21.48 4.13 -2.67
CA GLN A 195 22.12 3.07 -3.46
C GLN A 195 21.14 2.07 -4.08
N TRP A 196 19.82 2.35 -4.05
CA TRP A 196 18.79 1.43 -4.55
C TRP A 196 19.00 0.97 -6.00
N LYS A 197 19.67 1.79 -6.84
CA LYS A 197 19.99 1.45 -8.23
C LYS A 197 21.04 0.35 -8.35
N GLN A 198 21.94 0.25 -7.38
CA GLN A 198 22.97 -0.79 -7.31
C GLN A 198 22.48 -2.04 -6.59
N GLU A 199 21.42 -1.92 -5.79
CA GLU A 199 20.89 -2.97 -4.92
C GLU A 199 19.70 -3.75 -5.53
N GLU A 200 19.67 -3.85 -6.87
CA GLU A 200 18.66 -4.62 -7.62
C GLU A 200 17.21 -4.31 -7.24
N ALA A 201 16.92 -3.06 -6.83
CA ALA A 201 15.55 -2.67 -6.54
C ALA A 201 14.66 -2.90 -7.80
N PRO A 202 13.41 -3.36 -7.63
CA PRO A 202 12.52 -3.71 -8.75
C PRO A 202 11.92 -2.47 -9.44
N ILE A 203 12.79 -1.57 -9.88
CA ILE A 203 12.52 -0.28 -10.50
C ILE A 203 13.36 -0.19 -11.79
N SER A 204 12.85 -0.78 -12.87
CA SER A 204 13.59 -0.99 -14.11
C SER A 204 13.12 -0.12 -15.28
N ILE A 205 11.83 0.26 -15.31
CA ILE A 205 11.21 0.88 -16.49
C ILE A 205 11.01 2.38 -16.27
N PRO A 206 11.89 3.25 -16.81
CA PRO A 206 11.64 4.69 -16.80
C PRO A 206 10.43 5.04 -17.66
N VAL A 207 9.69 6.09 -17.27
CA VAL A 207 8.59 6.62 -18.09
C VAL A 207 9.16 7.15 -19.40
N SER A 208 8.66 6.62 -20.53
CA SER A 208 9.11 6.95 -21.88
C SER A 208 8.20 7.97 -22.57
N SER A 209 6.91 7.99 -22.21
CA SER A 209 5.96 8.97 -22.74
C SER A 209 4.75 9.15 -21.82
N ASP A 210 4.23 10.37 -21.79
CA ASP A 210 3.00 10.74 -21.08
C ASP A 210 1.93 11.18 -22.07
N LYS A 211 0.76 10.54 -22.02
CA LYS A 211 -0.42 10.90 -22.81
C LYS A 211 -1.60 11.19 -21.90
N PHE A 212 -2.32 12.25 -22.23
CA PHE A 212 -3.54 12.62 -21.54
C PHE A 212 -4.69 12.77 -22.52
N TRP A 213 -5.74 11.96 -22.36
CA TRP A 213 -6.83 11.88 -23.32
C TRP A 213 -8.18 12.23 -22.70
N PHE A 214 -9.01 12.91 -23.48
CA PHE A 214 -10.44 13.02 -23.23
C PHE A 214 -11.17 11.98 -24.08
N LEU A 215 -11.89 11.07 -23.44
CA LEU A 215 -12.66 10.03 -24.10
C LEU A 215 -14.11 10.46 -24.29
N THR A 216 -14.59 10.31 -25.51
CA THR A 216 -16.01 10.14 -25.81
C THR A 216 -16.28 8.67 -26.05
N LYS A 217 -17.55 8.24 -26.15
CA LYS A 217 -17.88 6.83 -26.40
C LYS A 217 -17.17 6.20 -27.63
N LYS A 218 -16.78 7.01 -28.62
CA LYS A 218 -16.25 6.53 -29.91
C LYS A 218 -14.84 7.03 -30.24
N ARG A 219 -14.33 8.06 -29.56
CA ARG A 219 -13.11 8.77 -29.95
C ARG A 219 -12.32 9.21 -28.73
N ALA A 220 -11.00 9.15 -28.83
CA ALA A 220 -10.07 9.76 -27.89
C ALA A 220 -9.52 11.06 -28.49
N PHE A 221 -9.53 12.13 -27.70
CA PHE A 221 -8.95 13.42 -28.07
C PHE A 221 -7.74 13.68 -27.18
N SER A 222 -6.60 14.02 -27.78
CA SER A 222 -5.42 14.38 -27.00
C SER A 222 -5.60 15.75 -26.36
N LEU A 223 -5.36 15.82 -25.06
CA LEU A 223 -5.27 17.06 -24.30
C LEU A 223 -3.80 17.37 -23.99
N PRO A 224 -3.46 18.64 -23.70
CA PRO A 224 -2.17 18.97 -23.09
C PRO A 224 -1.99 18.16 -21.80
N CYS A 225 -0.86 17.47 -21.68
CA CYS A 225 -0.58 16.66 -20.51
C CYS A 225 -0.25 17.58 -19.31
N PRO A 226 -0.96 17.48 -18.17
CA PRO A 226 -0.61 18.22 -16.95
C PRO A 226 0.48 17.51 -16.12
N PHE A 227 0.88 16.31 -16.53
CA PHE A 227 1.87 15.50 -15.82
C PHE A 227 3.26 15.72 -16.42
N ASP A 228 4.26 15.86 -15.55
CA ASP A 228 5.67 15.74 -15.90
C ASP A 228 6.22 14.51 -15.18
N ASN A 229 6.36 13.40 -15.92
CA ASN A 229 6.91 12.17 -15.38
C ASN A 229 8.36 11.91 -15.78
N LYS A 230 9.09 12.95 -16.21
CA LYS A 230 10.53 12.82 -16.46
C LYS A 230 11.27 12.38 -15.20
N GLY A 231 12.05 11.31 -15.29
CA GLY A 231 12.80 10.75 -14.17
C GLY A 231 11.99 9.82 -13.25
N ASN A 232 10.72 9.61 -13.54
CA ASN A 232 9.87 8.65 -12.83
C ASN A 232 9.88 7.28 -13.53
N TYR A 233 9.35 6.28 -12.84
CA TYR A 233 9.36 4.89 -13.30
C TYR A 233 7.96 4.30 -13.25
N VAL A 234 7.64 3.37 -14.15
CA VAL A 234 6.44 2.54 -14.03
C VAL A 234 6.82 1.26 -13.29
N ILE A 235 6.21 1.00 -12.14
CA ILE A 235 6.63 -0.12 -11.27
C ILE A 235 5.46 -0.94 -10.74
N SER A 236 5.78 -2.15 -10.26
CA SER A 236 4.92 -2.85 -9.31
C SER A 236 5.22 -2.39 -7.88
N LEU A 237 4.31 -1.62 -7.27
CA LEU A 237 4.49 -1.14 -5.90
C LEU A 237 4.58 -2.30 -4.89
N SER A 238 3.88 -3.42 -5.12
CA SER A 238 3.98 -4.59 -4.24
C SER A 238 5.37 -5.21 -4.25
N GLN A 239 6.03 -5.25 -5.41
CA GLN A 239 7.42 -5.73 -5.51
C GLN A 239 8.40 -4.79 -4.83
N LEU A 240 8.23 -3.47 -5.01
CA LEU A 240 9.05 -2.48 -4.29
C LEU A 240 8.91 -2.63 -2.76
N VAL A 241 7.68 -2.78 -2.27
CA VAL A 241 7.40 -2.96 -0.84
C VAL A 241 7.97 -4.27 -0.30
N ARG A 242 7.94 -5.37 -1.06
CA ARG A 242 8.64 -6.62 -0.69
C ARG A 242 10.14 -6.40 -0.55
N TRP A 243 10.77 -5.77 -1.53
CA TRP A 243 12.20 -5.44 -1.49
C TRP A 243 12.54 -4.54 -0.30
N MET A 244 11.73 -3.49 -0.04
CA MET A 244 11.90 -2.65 1.16
C MET A 244 11.72 -3.44 2.46
N GLY A 245 10.87 -4.46 2.48
CA GLY A 245 10.71 -5.38 3.61
C GLY A 245 12.02 -6.09 3.92
N THR A 246 12.66 -6.68 2.91
CA THR A 246 13.98 -7.30 3.05
C THR A 246 15.03 -6.30 3.55
N LYS A 247 15.03 -5.06 3.03
CA LYS A 247 15.93 -4.00 3.53
C LYS A 247 15.69 -3.61 4.98
N ALA A 248 14.44 -3.63 5.44
CA ALA A 248 14.13 -3.40 6.84
C ALA A 248 14.60 -4.57 7.73
N GLU A 249 14.38 -5.82 7.30
CA GLU A 249 14.84 -7.01 8.03
C GLU A 249 16.38 -7.09 8.12
N GLU A 250 17.10 -6.72 7.04
CA GLU A 250 18.57 -6.58 7.02
C GLU A 250 19.08 -5.61 8.09
N LEU A 251 18.28 -4.59 8.43
CA LEU A 251 18.57 -3.60 9.47
C LEU A 251 18.10 -4.02 10.87
N GLY A 252 17.59 -5.25 11.03
CA GLY A 252 17.11 -5.80 12.30
C GLY A 252 15.72 -5.33 12.71
N VAL A 253 14.88 -4.93 11.75
CA VAL A 253 13.44 -4.72 12.01
C VAL A 253 12.74 -6.07 12.05
N GLU A 254 11.90 -6.29 13.06
CA GLU A 254 11.04 -7.47 13.12
C GLU A 254 9.74 -7.21 12.38
N ILE A 255 9.48 -7.96 11.30
CA ILE A 255 8.26 -7.83 10.51
C ILE A 255 7.38 -9.07 10.71
N TYR A 256 6.14 -8.84 11.12
CA TYR A 256 5.13 -9.87 11.38
C TYR A 256 3.99 -9.78 10.35
N PRO A 257 4.14 -10.41 9.17
CA PRO A 257 3.03 -10.56 8.23
C PRO A 257 2.00 -11.58 8.74
N GLY A 258 0.76 -11.44 8.30
CA GLY A 258 -0.39 -12.26 8.72
C GLY A 258 -1.07 -11.80 10.00
N PHE A 259 -0.59 -10.73 10.64
CA PHE A 259 -1.11 -10.23 11.91
C PHE A 259 -1.80 -8.88 11.72
N ALA A 260 -3.12 -8.85 11.90
CA ALA A 260 -3.89 -7.62 11.83
C ALA A 260 -3.97 -6.95 13.21
N ALA A 261 -3.59 -5.68 13.32
CA ALA A 261 -3.93 -4.88 14.49
C ALA A 261 -5.46 -4.65 14.53
N SER A 262 -6.13 -5.14 15.58
CA SER A 262 -7.58 -5.06 15.73
C SER A 262 -8.04 -4.13 16.86
N GLU A 263 -7.20 -3.98 17.88
CA GLU A 263 -7.50 -3.23 19.10
C GLU A 263 -6.36 -2.28 19.45
N ILE A 264 -6.70 -1.15 20.08
CA ILE A 264 -5.74 -0.16 20.58
C ILE A 264 -5.64 -0.34 22.09
N LEU A 265 -4.42 -0.41 22.61
CA LEU A 265 -4.15 -0.49 24.03
C LEU A 265 -3.88 0.91 24.59
N TYR A 266 -4.49 1.24 25.71
CA TYR A 266 -4.34 2.53 26.41
C TYR A 266 -3.83 2.33 27.83
N ASP A 267 -3.05 3.29 28.32
CA ASP A 267 -2.76 3.39 29.75
C ASP A 267 -3.88 4.12 30.52
N ALA A 268 -3.70 4.25 31.84
CA ALA A 268 -4.65 4.96 32.72
C ALA A 268 -4.79 6.47 32.42
N LYS A 269 -3.91 7.05 31.59
CA LYS A 269 -3.93 8.45 31.17
C LYS A 269 -4.47 8.61 29.74
N ASP A 270 -5.08 7.58 29.17
CA ASP A 270 -5.50 7.54 27.77
C ASP A 270 -4.35 7.76 26.78
N THR A 271 -3.11 7.41 27.14
CA THR A 271 -1.97 7.35 26.21
C THR A 271 -2.00 6.02 25.46
N VAL A 272 -1.77 6.04 24.14
CA VAL A 272 -1.64 4.80 23.39
C VAL A 272 -0.33 4.11 23.78
N ILE A 273 -0.42 2.85 24.19
CA ILE A 273 0.74 2.04 24.62
C ILE A 273 0.96 0.81 23.75
N GLY A 274 0.12 0.57 22.74
CA GLY A 274 0.23 -0.63 21.92
C GLY A 274 -1.00 -0.92 21.07
N ILE A 275 -0.98 -2.08 20.44
CA ILE A 275 -2.12 -2.72 19.78
C ILE A 275 -2.26 -4.16 20.23
N ALA A 276 -3.44 -4.74 20.05
CA ALA A 276 -3.60 -6.20 20.09
C ALA A 276 -3.94 -6.72 18.68
N THR A 277 -3.39 -7.88 18.34
CA THR A 277 -3.72 -8.59 17.10
C THR A 277 -5.08 -9.26 17.21
N ASN A 278 -5.63 -9.71 16.07
CA ASN A 278 -6.93 -10.35 16.05
C ASN A 278 -6.91 -11.72 16.75
N ASP A 279 -7.97 -12.01 17.50
CA ASP A 279 -8.24 -13.37 17.98
C ASP A 279 -8.43 -14.34 16.78
N MET A 280 -8.00 -15.58 16.97
CA MET A 280 -8.12 -16.66 15.99
C MET A 280 -9.06 -17.74 16.51
N GLY A 281 -9.67 -18.50 15.61
CA GLY A 281 -10.61 -19.56 16.01
C GLY A 281 -11.96 -19.04 16.53
N VAL A 282 -12.40 -17.86 16.09
CA VAL A 282 -13.77 -17.35 16.34
C VAL A 282 -14.72 -17.84 15.24
N ALA A 283 -15.90 -18.31 15.60
CA ALA A 283 -16.94 -18.75 14.68
C ALA A 283 -17.73 -17.59 14.08
N LYS A 284 -18.49 -17.85 13.02
CA LYS A 284 -19.28 -16.83 12.30
C LYS A 284 -20.34 -16.17 13.20
N ASP A 285 -20.82 -16.88 14.21
CA ASP A 285 -21.77 -16.40 15.22
C ASP A 285 -21.10 -15.67 16.40
N GLY A 286 -19.77 -15.55 16.40
CA GLY A 286 -18.98 -14.94 17.47
C GLY A 286 -18.59 -15.90 18.59
N SER A 287 -19.04 -17.15 18.58
CA SER A 287 -18.63 -18.14 19.58
C SER A 287 -17.16 -18.56 19.42
N LYS A 288 -16.49 -18.87 20.53
CA LYS A 288 -15.11 -19.37 20.53
C LYS A 288 -15.11 -20.85 20.12
N LYS A 289 -14.33 -21.21 19.09
CA LYS A 289 -14.12 -22.62 18.70
C LYS A 289 -13.15 -23.30 19.67
N GLU A 290 -13.03 -24.63 19.57
CA GLU A 290 -12.05 -25.42 20.33
C GLU A 290 -10.60 -24.98 20.08
N ILE A 291 -10.32 -24.48 18.87
CA ILE A 291 -9.01 -23.94 18.46
C ILE A 291 -8.88 -22.43 18.70
N PHE A 292 -9.72 -21.84 19.56
CA PHE A 292 -9.66 -20.42 19.86
C PHE A 292 -8.31 -20.04 20.48
N GLN A 293 -7.72 -18.97 19.97
CA GLN A 293 -6.51 -18.37 20.50
C GLN A 293 -6.70 -16.86 20.57
N CYS A 294 -6.36 -16.29 21.72
CA CYS A 294 -6.34 -14.85 21.88
C CYS A 294 -5.26 -14.22 21.00
N GLY A 295 -5.52 -13.01 20.52
CA GLY A 295 -4.52 -12.17 19.91
C GLY A 295 -3.42 -11.79 20.90
N VAL A 296 -2.28 -11.40 20.34
CA VAL A 296 -1.08 -10.98 21.06
C VAL A 296 -1.09 -9.47 21.22
N GLU A 297 -0.72 -8.99 22.41
CA GLU A 297 -0.49 -7.57 22.66
C GLU A 297 0.93 -7.18 22.24
N LEU A 298 1.03 -6.15 21.42
CA LEU A 298 2.30 -5.54 21.03
C LEU A 298 2.36 -4.15 21.64
N LYS A 299 3.14 -4.02 22.71
CA LYS A 299 3.30 -2.79 23.47
C LYS A 299 4.50 -2.02 22.94
N GLY A 300 4.30 -0.74 22.65
CA GLY A 300 5.29 0.15 22.07
C GLY A 300 5.43 1.42 22.90
N ARG A 301 6.65 1.89 23.14
CA ARG A 301 6.86 3.24 23.70
C ARG A 301 6.37 4.33 22.74
N VAL A 302 6.50 4.08 21.43
CA VAL A 302 5.91 4.91 20.37
C VAL A 302 5.19 4.04 19.34
N MET A 303 3.97 4.46 18.97
CA MET A 303 3.15 3.83 17.94
C MET A 303 3.14 4.65 16.64
N LEU A 304 3.48 4.04 15.50
CA LEU A 304 3.32 4.66 14.19
C LEU A 304 2.22 3.95 13.39
N LEU A 305 1.15 4.68 13.06
CA LEU A 305 0.01 4.13 12.33
C LEU A 305 0.15 4.38 10.83
N ALA A 306 0.43 3.32 10.09
CA ALA A 306 0.76 3.33 8.66
C ALA A 306 -0.16 2.42 7.81
N GLU A 307 -1.38 2.13 8.30
CA GLU A 307 -2.37 1.26 7.65
C GLU A 307 -2.73 1.65 6.19
N GLY A 308 -2.50 2.90 5.84
CA GLY A 308 -2.81 3.48 4.53
C GLY A 308 -4.22 4.08 4.48
N CYS A 309 -4.74 4.24 3.26
CA CYS A 309 -6.04 4.88 3.03
C CYS A 309 -7.14 4.22 3.88
N ARG A 310 -7.80 5.04 4.72
CA ARG A 310 -8.93 4.65 5.57
C ARG A 310 -8.59 3.51 6.55
N GLY A 311 -7.43 3.63 7.21
CA GLY A 311 -6.97 2.71 8.25
C GLY A 311 -7.94 2.60 9.43
N SER A 312 -8.32 1.38 9.79
CA SER A 312 -9.34 1.11 10.81
C SER A 312 -8.97 1.61 12.21
N ILE A 313 -7.70 1.47 12.58
CA ILE A 313 -7.17 1.94 13.86
C ILE A 313 -6.92 3.45 13.80
N SER A 314 -6.38 3.94 12.69
CA SER A 314 -6.12 5.34 12.41
C SER A 314 -7.39 6.19 12.52
N GLU A 315 -8.53 5.74 11.96
CA GLU A 315 -9.81 6.44 12.06
C GLU A 315 -10.36 6.47 13.50
N LYS A 316 -10.20 5.38 14.27
CA LYS A 316 -10.58 5.35 15.70
C LYS A 316 -9.76 6.37 16.50
N ILE A 317 -8.45 6.43 16.26
CA ILE A 317 -7.52 7.38 16.89
C ILE A 317 -7.85 8.83 16.51
N MET A 318 -8.06 9.09 15.22
CA MET A 318 -8.44 10.42 14.74
C MET A 318 -9.69 10.92 15.43
N LYS A 319 -10.70 10.06 15.60
CA LYS A 319 -11.93 10.39 16.31
C LYS A 319 -11.71 10.57 17.82
N LYS A 320 -11.01 9.64 18.50
CA LYS A 320 -10.80 9.70 19.96
C LYS A 320 -10.10 10.99 20.40
N TYR A 321 -9.08 11.42 19.66
CA TYR A 321 -8.29 12.60 20.01
C TYR A 321 -8.67 13.87 19.23
N ASN A 322 -9.79 13.85 18.51
CA ASN A 322 -10.30 14.98 17.71
C ASN A 322 -9.22 15.58 16.78
N LEU A 323 -8.47 14.70 16.11
CA LEU A 323 -7.28 15.09 15.35
C LEU A 323 -7.60 15.96 14.14
N ARG A 324 -8.81 15.84 13.57
CA ARG A 324 -9.24 16.70 12.46
C ARG A 324 -9.58 18.10 12.95
N GLU A 325 -10.28 18.18 14.08
CA GLU A 325 -10.73 19.41 14.72
C GLU A 325 -9.54 20.26 15.18
N LYS A 326 -8.51 19.63 15.75
CA LYS A 326 -7.26 20.30 16.18
C LYS A 326 -6.62 21.16 15.10
N ARG A 327 -6.77 20.79 13.82
CA ARG A 327 -6.21 21.52 12.67
C ARG A 327 -7.29 22.22 11.84
N HIS A 328 -8.54 22.22 12.29
CA HIS A 328 -9.70 22.64 11.49
C HIS A 328 -9.72 21.99 10.09
N ALA A 329 -9.29 20.72 10.04
CA ALA A 329 -9.26 19.95 8.81
C ALA A 329 -10.68 19.60 8.37
N GLN A 330 -10.91 19.59 7.06
CA GLN A 330 -12.16 19.10 6.50
C GLN A 330 -12.21 17.57 6.57
N HIS A 331 -13.39 16.99 6.33
CA HIS A 331 -13.50 15.55 6.15
C HIS A 331 -12.59 15.11 5.00
N GLN A 332 -12.10 13.87 5.07
CA GLN A 332 -11.39 13.27 3.95
C GLN A 332 -12.41 12.86 2.89
N THR A 333 -12.08 13.11 1.63
CA THR A 333 -12.79 12.55 0.48
C THR A 333 -11.96 11.43 -0.11
N TYR A 334 -12.60 10.48 -0.76
CA TYR A 334 -11.97 9.27 -1.23
C TYR A 334 -12.46 8.90 -2.63
N ALA A 335 -11.65 8.09 -3.32
CA ALA A 335 -12.07 7.39 -4.52
C ALA A 335 -11.79 5.89 -4.42
N LEU A 336 -12.53 5.10 -5.19
CA LEU A 336 -12.24 3.70 -5.42
C LEU A 336 -11.42 3.55 -6.69
N GLY A 337 -10.22 3.00 -6.57
CA GLY A 337 -9.39 2.58 -7.70
C GLY A 337 -9.56 1.08 -7.94
N ILE A 338 -9.95 0.72 -9.15
CA ILE A 338 -9.99 -0.67 -9.64
C ILE A 338 -8.84 -0.85 -10.62
N LYS A 339 -8.12 -1.97 -10.51
CA LYS A 339 -6.94 -2.26 -11.32
C LYS A 339 -6.97 -3.71 -11.80
N GLU A 340 -6.58 -3.90 -13.06
CA GLU A 340 -6.14 -5.19 -13.60
C GLU A 340 -4.69 -5.09 -14.09
N VAL A 341 -3.96 -6.21 -14.01
CA VAL A 341 -2.69 -6.40 -14.71
C VAL A 341 -2.94 -7.39 -15.84
N TRP A 342 -2.62 -6.99 -17.06
CA TRP A 342 -2.77 -7.77 -18.28
C TRP A 342 -1.41 -8.17 -18.82
N GLU A 343 -1.27 -9.40 -19.30
CA GLU A 343 -0.22 -9.75 -20.25
C GLU A 343 -0.75 -9.55 -21.67
N ILE A 344 0.04 -8.92 -22.53
CA ILE A 344 -0.35 -8.61 -23.92
C ILE A 344 0.68 -9.14 -24.93
N GLU A 345 0.31 -9.12 -26.21
CA GLU A 345 1.22 -9.41 -27.31
C GLU A 345 2.38 -8.41 -27.36
N GLU A 346 3.60 -8.90 -27.61
CA GLU A 346 4.83 -8.09 -27.67
C GLU A 346 4.70 -6.90 -28.63
N ALA A 347 4.09 -7.11 -29.80
CA ALA A 347 3.92 -6.09 -30.83
C ALA A 347 3.07 -4.88 -30.38
N LYS A 348 2.29 -5.02 -29.30
CA LYS A 348 1.44 -3.95 -28.74
C LYS A 348 2.08 -3.30 -27.51
N HIS A 349 3.19 -3.84 -27.02
CA HIS A 349 3.83 -3.40 -25.80
C HIS A 349 4.81 -2.26 -26.07
N ASN A 350 4.71 -1.19 -25.28
CA ASN A 350 5.59 -0.03 -25.35
C ASN A 350 6.05 0.34 -23.93
N PRO A 351 7.11 -0.30 -23.39
CA PRO A 351 7.57 -0.11 -22.01
C PRO A 351 7.69 1.37 -21.62
N GLY A 352 7.20 1.71 -20.44
CA GLY A 352 7.26 3.08 -19.90
C GLY A 352 6.23 4.05 -20.47
N SER A 353 5.36 3.61 -21.40
CA SER A 353 4.25 4.42 -21.88
C SER A 353 3.19 4.58 -20.79
N VAL A 354 2.84 5.83 -20.50
CA VAL A 354 1.86 6.22 -19.49
C VAL A 354 0.70 6.94 -20.15
N ILE A 355 -0.52 6.44 -19.95
CA ILE A 355 -1.74 7.01 -20.49
C ILE A 355 -2.71 7.28 -19.36
N HIS A 356 -3.20 8.50 -19.28
CA HIS A 356 -4.29 8.91 -18.40
C HIS A 356 -5.48 9.36 -19.22
N THR A 357 -6.69 9.05 -18.77
CA THR A 357 -7.90 9.46 -19.49
C THR A 357 -8.97 10.03 -18.57
N LEU A 358 -9.77 10.96 -19.10
CA LEU A 358 -10.97 11.53 -18.50
C LEU A 358 -12.18 11.37 -19.43
N GLY A 359 -13.38 11.57 -18.88
CA GLY A 359 -14.62 11.51 -19.63
C GLY A 359 -15.21 10.10 -19.64
N TRP A 360 -15.57 9.61 -20.82
CA TRP A 360 -16.23 8.31 -20.96
C TRP A 360 -15.38 7.19 -20.35
N PRO A 361 -15.96 6.28 -19.54
CA PRO A 361 -17.39 5.97 -19.44
C PRO A 361 -18.16 6.74 -18.36
N LEU A 362 -17.49 7.57 -17.57
CA LEU A 362 -18.12 8.38 -16.53
C LEU A 362 -18.90 9.56 -17.13
N ASP A 363 -19.95 9.99 -16.41
CA ASP A 363 -20.69 11.20 -16.74
C ASP A 363 -19.92 12.47 -16.32
N GLN A 364 -20.42 13.65 -16.67
CA GLN A 364 -19.73 14.90 -16.34
C GLN A 364 -19.83 15.32 -14.86
N LYS A 365 -20.66 14.64 -14.07
CA LYS A 365 -20.89 14.94 -12.65
C LYS A 365 -20.06 14.05 -11.74
N THR A 366 -19.63 12.90 -12.23
CA THR A 366 -18.85 11.93 -11.50
C THR A 366 -17.37 12.21 -11.70
N TYR A 367 -16.66 12.57 -10.64
CA TYR A 367 -15.21 12.70 -10.70
C TYR A 367 -14.56 11.33 -10.84
N GLY A 368 -13.61 11.22 -11.76
CA GLY A 368 -12.85 10.02 -11.99
C GLY A 368 -12.09 10.06 -13.29
N GLY A 369 -11.34 9.00 -13.53
CA GLY A 369 -10.47 8.88 -14.70
C GLY A 369 -9.80 7.53 -14.73
N SER A 370 -9.18 7.20 -15.86
CA SER A 370 -8.47 5.95 -16.03
C SER A 370 -6.97 6.16 -16.13
N PHE A 371 -6.25 5.07 -15.87
CA PHE A 371 -4.83 4.98 -16.16
C PHE A 371 -4.52 3.68 -16.91
N LEU A 372 -3.49 3.72 -17.75
CA LEU A 372 -2.94 2.57 -18.46
C LEU A 372 -1.44 2.76 -18.58
N TYR A 373 -0.66 1.89 -17.94
CA TYR A 373 0.79 1.95 -17.92
C TYR A 373 1.41 0.66 -18.42
N HIS A 374 2.38 0.77 -19.31
CA HIS A 374 3.16 -0.36 -19.80
C HIS A 374 4.32 -0.64 -18.84
N LEU A 375 4.21 -1.76 -18.12
CA LEU A 375 5.19 -2.30 -17.19
C LEU A 375 6.26 -3.12 -17.94
N GLN A 376 7.15 -3.77 -17.21
CA GLN A 376 8.04 -4.81 -17.77
C GLN A 376 7.26 -6.07 -18.19
N ASP A 377 7.93 -7.02 -18.82
CA ASP A 377 7.41 -8.38 -19.11
C ASP A 377 6.11 -8.41 -19.92
N ARG A 378 5.95 -7.50 -20.88
CA ARG A 378 4.73 -7.36 -21.71
C ARG A 378 3.46 -7.10 -20.89
N GLN A 379 3.60 -6.54 -19.69
CA GLN A 379 2.47 -6.27 -18.82
C GLN A 379 1.92 -4.86 -19.03
N ILE A 380 0.60 -4.74 -18.92
CA ILE A 380 -0.13 -3.48 -18.80
C ILE A 380 -0.85 -3.45 -17.46
N ALA A 381 -0.60 -2.42 -16.66
CA ALA A 381 -1.47 -2.05 -15.55
C ALA A 381 -2.54 -1.07 -16.06
N ILE A 382 -3.80 -1.48 -16.05
CA ILE A 382 -4.94 -0.63 -16.42
C ILE A 382 -5.90 -0.51 -15.25
N GLY A 383 -6.47 0.67 -15.04
CA GLY A 383 -7.45 0.88 -13.99
C GLY A 383 -8.35 2.08 -14.19
N LEU A 384 -9.44 2.10 -13.42
CA LEU A 384 -10.39 3.21 -13.34
C LEU A 384 -10.50 3.66 -11.88
N VAL A 385 -10.45 4.97 -11.69
CA VAL A 385 -10.67 5.64 -10.41
C VAL A 385 -12.00 6.37 -10.47
N VAL A 386 -12.84 6.15 -9.45
CA VAL A 386 -14.15 6.81 -9.32
C VAL A 386 -14.28 7.40 -7.92
N ALA A 387 -14.53 8.70 -7.81
CA ALA A 387 -14.75 9.35 -6.52
C ALA A 387 -15.97 8.79 -5.81
N LEU A 388 -15.87 8.56 -4.50
CA LEU A 388 -16.94 8.00 -3.69
C LEU A 388 -18.08 8.99 -3.38
N ASN A 389 -17.95 10.25 -3.79
CA ASN A 389 -19.04 11.22 -3.75
C ASN A 389 -19.96 11.17 -4.99
N TYR A 390 -19.97 10.07 -5.75
CA TYR A 390 -20.89 9.90 -6.87
C TYR A 390 -22.34 9.91 -6.40
N GLN A 391 -23.21 10.60 -7.14
CA GLN A 391 -24.59 10.86 -6.71
C GLN A 391 -25.56 9.73 -7.08
N ASN A 392 -25.25 8.96 -8.13
CA ASN A 392 -26.15 7.95 -8.67
C ASN A 392 -26.02 6.62 -7.90
N PRO A 393 -27.06 6.15 -7.21
CA PRO A 393 -27.01 4.89 -6.45
C PRO A 393 -26.85 3.64 -7.33
N PHE A 394 -27.09 3.73 -8.64
CA PHE A 394 -26.92 2.63 -9.58
C PHE A 394 -25.54 2.57 -10.23
N LEU A 395 -24.67 3.55 -9.97
CA LEU A 395 -23.34 3.56 -10.54
C LEU A 395 -22.54 2.39 -9.96
N ASN A 396 -22.08 1.50 -10.84
CA ASN A 396 -21.21 0.39 -10.49
C ASN A 396 -19.80 0.65 -11.05
N PRO A 397 -18.81 1.05 -10.22
CA PRO A 397 -17.47 1.37 -10.68
C PRO A 397 -16.79 0.22 -11.44
N TYR A 398 -17.10 -1.04 -11.10
CA TYR A 398 -16.56 -2.20 -11.80
C TYR A 398 -17.13 -2.33 -13.21
N GLU A 399 -18.44 -2.14 -13.39
CA GLU A 399 -19.04 -2.15 -14.74
C GLU A 399 -18.53 -0.99 -15.60
N GLU A 400 -18.36 0.20 -15.01
CA GLU A 400 -17.73 1.33 -15.71
C GLU A 400 -16.31 0.98 -16.15
N PHE A 401 -15.54 0.30 -15.29
CA PHE A 401 -14.21 -0.18 -15.65
C PHE A 401 -14.23 -1.23 -16.78
N GLN A 402 -15.20 -2.15 -16.80
CA GLN A 402 -15.36 -3.08 -17.92
C GLN A 402 -15.72 -2.34 -19.21
N LYS A 403 -16.62 -1.35 -19.17
CA LYS A 403 -16.97 -0.50 -20.34
C LYS A 403 -15.73 0.21 -20.88
N LEU A 404 -14.91 0.81 -20.02
CA LEU A 404 -13.67 1.49 -20.41
C LEU A 404 -12.79 0.60 -21.30
N LYS A 405 -12.60 -0.67 -20.95
CA LYS A 405 -11.77 -1.62 -21.73
C LYS A 405 -12.29 -1.86 -23.15
N HIS A 406 -13.59 -1.69 -23.38
CA HIS A 406 -14.20 -1.78 -24.71
C HIS A 406 -14.09 -0.50 -25.55
N HIS A 407 -13.55 0.60 -24.99
CA HIS A 407 -13.36 1.82 -25.75
C HIS A 407 -12.48 1.58 -26.99
N PRO A 408 -12.80 2.13 -28.19
CA PRO A 408 -12.05 1.85 -29.43
C PRO A 408 -10.55 2.18 -29.38
N ALA A 409 -10.13 3.10 -28.50
CA ALA A 409 -8.70 3.44 -28.30
C ALA A 409 -7.98 2.53 -27.29
N ILE A 410 -8.70 1.74 -26.50
CA ILE A 410 -8.15 0.87 -25.45
C ILE A 410 -8.24 -0.60 -25.86
N LYS A 411 -9.39 -1.03 -26.39
CA LYS A 411 -9.64 -2.41 -26.81
C LYS A 411 -8.49 -3.00 -27.65
N PRO A 412 -7.96 -2.32 -28.68
CA PRO A 412 -6.90 -2.90 -29.52
C PRO A 412 -5.61 -3.22 -28.75
N LEU A 413 -5.34 -2.52 -27.64
CA LEU A 413 -4.16 -2.75 -26.79
C LEU A 413 -4.29 -4.04 -25.97
N LEU A 414 -5.51 -4.44 -25.61
CA LEU A 414 -5.80 -5.58 -24.74
C LEU A 414 -6.29 -6.82 -25.50
N GLU A 415 -6.70 -6.66 -26.77
CA GLU A 415 -7.20 -7.76 -27.61
C GLU A 415 -6.13 -8.85 -27.75
N GLY A 416 -6.50 -10.11 -27.51
CA GLY A 416 -5.56 -11.25 -27.46
C GLY A 416 -4.76 -11.39 -26.16
N GLY A 417 -4.84 -10.41 -25.25
CA GLY A 417 -4.20 -10.47 -23.94
C GLY A 417 -4.97 -11.27 -22.89
N SER A 418 -4.32 -11.54 -21.77
CA SER A 418 -4.89 -12.25 -20.62
C SER A 418 -4.75 -11.46 -19.33
N VAL A 419 -5.80 -11.46 -18.50
CA VAL A 419 -5.77 -10.87 -17.16
C VAL A 419 -4.94 -11.77 -16.24
N LEU A 420 -3.89 -11.23 -15.63
CA LEU A 420 -3.07 -11.91 -14.63
C LEU A 420 -3.57 -11.67 -13.22
N GLN A 421 -3.97 -10.42 -12.93
CA GLN A 421 -4.35 -10.00 -11.59
C GLN A 421 -5.46 -8.97 -11.64
N TYR A 422 -6.27 -8.96 -10.58
CA TYR A 422 -7.33 -7.99 -10.34
C TYR A 422 -7.30 -7.55 -8.87
N GLY A 423 -7.63 -6.28 -8.62
CA GLY A 423 -7.96 -5.83 -7.28
C GLY A 423 -8.57 -4.44 -7.26
N ALA A 424 -8.99 -4.02 -6.07
CA ALA A 424 -9.45 -2.65 -5.83
C ALA A 424 -8.93 -2.11 -4.51
N ARG A 425 -8.70 -0.80 -4.44
CA ARG A 425 -8.27 -0.10 -3.23
C ARG A 425 -8.84 1.31 -3.22
N THR A 426 -9.24 1.78 -2.05
CA THR A 426 -9.57 3.19 -1.87
C THR A 426 -8.32 4.05 -1.82
N LEU A 427 -8.40 5.27 -2.31
CA LEU A 427 -7.36 6.29 -2.22
C LEU A 427 -7.94 7.60 -1.68
N ASN A 428 -7.08 8.44 -1.12
CA ASN A 428 -7.47 9.74 -0.58
C ASN A 428 -7.56 10.77 -1.70
N GLU A 429 -8.55 11.65 -1.65
CA GLU A 429 -8.73 12.76 -2.58
C GLU A 429 -8.90 14.12 -1.89
N GLY A 430 -9.02 14.16 -0.56
CA GLY A 430 -9.23 15.41 0.16
C GLY A 430 -7.99 16.31 0.22
N GLY A 431 -6.81 15.76 -0.04
CA GLY A 431 -5.57 16.53 -0.17
C GLY A 431 -5.28 17.42 1.05
N PHE A 432 -4.72 18.61 0.78
CA PHE A 432 -4.21 19.51 1.82
C PHE A 432 -5.25 19.90 2.86
N GLN A 433 -6.51 20.13 2.47
CA GLN A 433 -7.60 20.57 3.36
C GLN A 433 -8.00 19.51 4.38
N SER A 434 -7.73 18.24 4.08
CA SER A 434 -8.21 17.09 4.87
C SER A 434 -7.10 16.40 5.68
N ILE A 435 -5.87 16.94 5.66
CA ILE A 435 -4.77 16.46 6.52
C ILE A 435 -5.14 16.77 7.98
N PRO A 436 -5.22 15.77 8.88
CA PRO A 436 -5.48 15.97 10.31
C PRO A 436 -4.20 16.44 11.02
N TYR A 437 -4.32 16.80 12.29
CA TYR A 437 -3.17 16.82 13.18
C TYR A 437 -2.64 15.39 13.37
N PRO A 438 -1.40 15.05 13.00
CA PRO A 438 -1.01 13.65 12.87
C PRO A 438 -0.48 13.04 14.17
N VAL A 439 -0.19 13.85 15.20
CA VAL A 439 0.39 13.40 16.47
C VAL A 439 -0.71 13.21 17.52
N PHE A 440 -0.58 12.14 18.32
CA PHE A 440 -1.44 11.82 19.45
C PHE A 440 -0.61 11.29 20.63
N PRO A 441 -1.14 11.26 21.86
CA PRO A 441 -0.43 10.70 23.00
C PRO A 441 0.01 9.26 22.76
N GLY A 442 1.34 9.04 22.71
CA GLY A 442 1.95 7.73 22.47
C GLY A 442 2.25 7.42 21.00
N GLY A 443 1.97 8.30 20.03
CA GLY A 443 2.22 7.97 18.63
C GLY A 443 1.86 9.00 17.57
N ALA A 444 1.99 8.60 16.30
CA ALA A 444 1.68 9.42 15.15
C ALA A 444 1.07 8.63 13.98
N ILE A 445 0.30 9.33 13.14
CA ILE A 445 -0.30 8.80 11.91
C ILE A 445 0.56 9.23 10.73
N ILE A 446 0.91 8.28 9.85
CA ILE A 446 1.80 8.51 8.71
C ILE A 446 1.20 8.04 7.39
N GLY A 447 1.77 8.54 6.28
CA GLY A 447 1.39 8.14 4.93
C GLY A 447 -0.06 8.44 4.56
N CYS A 448 -0.67 7.50 3.82
CA CYS A 448 -2.05 7.64 3.38
C CYS A 448 -3.07 7.50 4.53
N SER A 449 -2.69 7.02 5.72
CA SER A 449 -3.57 7.11 6.89
C SER A 449 -3.85 8.57 7.27
N ALA A 450 -2.85 9.45 7.14
CA ALA A 450 -2.96 10.88 7.39
C ALA A 450 -3.39 11.70 6.17
N GLY A 451 -3.54 11.11 4.98
CA GLY A 451 -4.07 11.84 3.82
C GLY A 451 -3.04 12.43 2.85
N PHE A 452 -1.75 12.05 2.90
CA PHE A 452 -0.69 12.72 2.12
C PHE A 452 -0.64 12.40 0.61
N LEU A 453 -1.77 12.19 -0.05
CA LEU A 453 -1.82 11.92 -1.49
C LEU A 453 -1.88 13.22 -2.30
N ASN A 454 -1.02 13.36 -3.30
CA ASN A 454 -1.14 14.42 -4.30
C ASN A 454 -2.11 13.97 -5.40
N VAL A 455 -3.34 14.48 -5.33
CA VAL A 455 -4.47 14.08 -6.18
C VAL A 455 -4.22 14.35 -7.66
N PRO A 456 -3.86 15.58 -8.09
CA PRO A 456 -3.65 15.86 -9.50
C PRO A 456 -2.47 15.10 -10.10
N LYS A 457 -1.45 14.73 -9.31
CA LYS A 457 -0.36 13.84 -9.78
C LYS A 457 -0.77 12.36 -9.76
N ILE A 458 -1.81 11.99 -9.01
CA ILE A 458 -2.20 10.61 -8.69
C ILE A 458 -1.04 9.87 -8.02
N LYS A 459 -0.30 10.56 -7.14
CA LYS A 459 0.88 10.03 -6.45
C LYS A 459 0.81 10.28 -4.96
N GLY A 460 0.95 9.23 -4.19
CA GLY A 460 1.06 9.29 -2.72
C GLY A 460 2.18 8.45 -2.14
N THR A 461 2.94 7.71 -2.96
CA THR A 461 4.00 6.82 -2.46
C THR A 461 5.18 7.62 -1.92
N HIS A 462 5.67 8.60 -2.68
CA HIS A 462 6.84 9.41 -2.30
C HIS A 462 6.57 10.26 -1.05
N THR A 463 5.41 10.90 -0.97
CA THR A 463 4.97 11.64 0.22
C THR A 463 4.75 10.71 1.42
N ALA A 464 4.22 9.50 1.20
CA ALA A 464 4.06 8.51 2.26
C ALA A 464 5.40 8.05 2.84
N MET A 465 6.37 7.70 1.98
CA MET A 465 7.73 7.35 2.40
C MET A 465 8.37 8.47 3.20
N LYS A 466 8.35 9.70 2.67
CA LYS A 466 8.95 10.85 3.37
C LYS A 466 8.27 11.14 4.70
N SER A 467 6.95 11.02 4.80
CA SER A 467 6.26 11.17 6.10
C SER A 467 6.70 10.12 7.13
N GLY A 468 6.97 8.89 6.69
CA GLY A 468 7.53 7.84 7.55
C GLY A 468 8.94 8.19 8.03
N MET A 469 9.80 8.72 7.15
CA MET A 469 11.15 9.17 7.52
C MET A 469 11.13 10.28 8.57
N LEU A 470 10.28 11.29 8.37
CA LEU A 470 10.14 12.40 9.32
C LEU A 470 9.60 11.94 10.67
N ALA A 471 8.64 11.01 10.67
CA ALA A 471 8.11 10.43 11.90
C ALA A 471 9.16 9.57 12.63
N ALA A 472 10.01 8.85 11.89
CA ALA A 472 11.13 8.09 12.46
C ALA A 472 12.16 9.01 13.12
N GLU A 473 12.50 10.12 12.48
CA GLU A 473 13.42 11.13 13.03
C GLU A 473 12.87 11.74 14.33
N ALA A 474 11.59 12.12 14.35
CA ALA A 474 10.94 12.59 15.57
C ALA A 474 10.86 11.51 16.67
N THR A 475 10.56 10.26 16.29
CA THR A 475 10.50 9.12 17.21
C THR A 475 11.86 8.84 17.86
N PHE A 476 12.93 8.88 17.08
CA PHE A 476 14.29 8.74 17.59
C PHE A 476 14.61 9.84 18.61
N GLY A 477 14.28 11.09 18.29
CA GLY A 477 14.43 12.24 19.20
C GLY A 477 13.67 12.07 20.51
N VAL A 478 12.45 11.51 20.48
CA VAL A 478 11.67 11.20 21.69
C VAL A 478 12.38 10.15 22.55
N LEU A 479 12.86 9.06 21.92
CA LEU A 479 13.38 7.90 22.63
C LEU A 479 14.80 8.10 23.17
N GLN A 480 15.61 8.95 22.53
CA GLN A 480 17.03 9.14 22.85
C GLN A 480 17.39 10.54 23.34
N GLU A 481 16.69 11.57 22.87
CA GLU A 481 17.04 12.97 23.13
C GLU A 481 16.05 13.66 24.08
N GLY A 482 15.01 12.95 24.53
CA GLY A 482 13.97 13.48 25.40
C GLY A 482 13.10 14.55 24.72
N LEU A 483 13.08 14.57 23.39
CA LEU A 483 12.26 15.50 22.61
C LEU A 483 10.79 15.11 22.64
N ASN A 484 9.95 15.99 22.08
CA ASN A 484 8.54 15.74 21.90
C ASN A 484 8.25 15.24 20.48
N LEU A 485 7.31 14.29 20.34
CA LEU A 485 6.83 13.79 19.06
C LEU A 485 6.17 14.88 18.22
N GLU A 486 5.77 16.00 18.83
CA GLU A 486 5.29 17.19 18.12
C GLU A 486 6.30 17.76 17.11
N THR A 487 7.60 17.47 17.27
CA THR A 487 8.61 17.80 16.27
C THR A 487 8.32 17.19 14.89
N TYR A 488 7.59 16.07 14.82
CA TYR A 488 7.11 15.51 13.55
C TYR A 488 6.18 16.48 12.82
N TRP A 489 5.29 17.17 13.53
CA TRP A 489 4.37 18.13 12.91
C TRP A 489 5.13 19.29 12.28
N ASP A 490 6.10 19.85 13.01
CA ASP A 490 6.93 20.95 12.52
C ASP A 490 7.78 20.49 11.32
N ALA A 491 8.39 19.31 11.41
CA ALA A 491 9.17 18.73 10.31
C ALA A 491 8.32 18.48 9.07
N LEU A 492 7.07 18.02 9.24
CA LEU A 492 6.12 17.82 8.16
C LEU A 492 5.78 19.14 7.46
N GLN A 493 5.45 20.20 8.20
CA GLN A 493 5.13 21.52 7.64
C GLN A 493 6.30 22.16 6.90
N ASN A 494 7.53 21.93 7.39
CA ASN A 494 8.75 22.43 6.77
C ASN A 494 9.26 21.56 5.62
N SER A 495 8.64 20.40 5.40
CA SER A 495 9.04 19.47 4.33
C SER A 495 8.46 19.86 2.98
N TRP A 496 9.06 19.29 1.93
CA TRP A 496 8.55 19.41 0.57
C TRP A 496 7.16 18.77 0.38
N ILE A 497 6.72 17.87 1.26
CA ILE A 497 5.36 17.30 1.24
C ILE A 497 4.34 18.43 1.37
N TRP A 498 4.56 19.32 2.34
CA TRP A 498 3.61 20.38 2.65
C TRP A 498 3.46 21.35 1.48
N GLU A 499 4.59 21.78 0.92
CA GLU A 499 4.60 22.63 -0.27
C GLU A 499 3.91 21.97 -1.47
N GLU A 500 4.21 20.69 -1.72
CA GLU A 500 3.62 19.94 -2.83
C GLU A 500 2.09 19.83 -2.70
N LEU A 501 1.60 19.42 -1.53
CA LEU A 501 0.15 19.28 -1.29
C LEU A 501 -0.55 20.63 -1.29
N TYR A 502 0.07 21.68 -0.74
CA TYR A 502 -0.48 23.03 -0.75
C TYR A 502 -0.66 23.56 -2.17
N ARG A 503 0.31 23.36 -3.07
CA ARG A 503 0.20 23.77 -4.48
C ARG A 503 -0.91 23.01 -5.22
N ALA A 504 -1.23 21.79 -4.79
CA ALA A 504 -2.27 20.95 -5.39
C ALA A 504 -3.69 21.13 -4.79
N ARG A 505 -3.83 21.94 -3.73
CA ARG A 505 -5.03 21.96 -2.87
C ARG A 505 -6.35 22.26 -3.58
N ASN A 506 -6.35 23.07 -4.64
CA ASN A 506 -7.58 23.53 -5.30
C ASN A 506 -8.07 22.59 -6.40
N TYR A 507 -7.32 21.55 -6.78
CA TYR A 507 -7.69 20.68 -7.91
C TYR A 507 -8.95 19.87 -7.62
N ARG A 508 -8.93 19.01 -6.60
CA ARG A 508 -10.07 18.13 -6.30
C ARG A 508 -11.36 18.90 -5.97
N PRO A 509 -11.35 19.95 -5.12
CA PRO A 509 -12.54 20.75 -4.86
C PRO A 509 -13.14 21.43 -6.11
N ALA A 510 -12.31 21.77 -7.11
CA ALA A 510 -12.81 22.40 -8.33
C ALA A 510 -13.80 21.50 -9.10
N PHE A 511 -13.67 20.18 -8.98
CA PHE A 511 -14.54 19.21 -9.63
C PHE A 511 -15.88 19.00 -8.91
N GLU A 512 -16.10 19.62 -7.74
CA GLU A 512 -17.45 19.67 -7.13
C GLU A 512 -18.45 20.41 -8.03
N HIS A 513 -17.97 21.27 -8.92
CA HIS A 513 -18.78 21.97 -9.93
C HIS A 513 -18.92 21.19 -11.25
N GLY A 514 -18.46 19.95 -11.30
CA GLY A 514 -18.48 19.09 -12.48
C GLY A 514 -17.20 19.17 -13.32
N LEU A 515 -17.14 18.33 -14.37
CA LEU A 515 -15.94 18.09 -15.17
C LEU A 515 -15.41 19.35 -15.86
N ILE A 516 -16.28 20.12 -16.53
CA ILE A 516 -15.85 21.27 -17.34
C ILE A 516 -15.35 22.44 -16.46
N PRO A 517 -16.07 22.90 -15.42
CA PRO A 517 -15.55 23.91 -14.51
C PRO A 517 -14.30 23.43 -13.77
N GLY A 518 -14.27 22.16 -13.34
CA GLY A 518 -13.12 21.55 -12.68
C GLY A 518 -11.87 21.58 -13.54
N LEU A 519 -11.98 21.24 -14.83
CA LEU A 519 -10.88 21.32 -15.79
C LEU A 519 -10.41 22.76 -16.02
N ALA A 520 -11.34 23.72 -16.15
CA ALA A 520 -10.98 25.13 -16.35
C ALA A 520 -10.19 25.70 -15.17
N ILE A 521 -10.67 25.46 -13.94
CA ILE A 521 -10.01 25.90 -12.71
C ILE A 521 -8.67 25.16 -12.54
N SER A 522 -8.63 23.84 -12.77
CA SER A 522 -7.39 23.07 -12.69
C SER A 522 -6.35 23.55 -13.71
N GLY A 523 -6.76 23.89 -14.94
CA GLY A 523 -5.90 24.48 -15.95
C GLY A 523 -5.35 25.84 -15.54
N LEU A 524 -6.18 26.70 -14.94
CA LEU A 524 -5.77 28.00 -14.38
C LEU A 524 -4.75 27.82 -13.24
N GLU A 525 -5.03 26.91 -12.30
CA GLU A 525 -4.15 26.57 -11.18
C GLU A 525 -2.81 25.98 -11.64
N HIS A 526 -2.82 25.16 -12.69
CA HIS A 526 -1.62 24.51 -13.21
C HIS A 526 -0.75 25.46 -14.02
N TYR A 527 -1.31 26.05 -15.09
CA TYR A 527 -0.53 26.71 -16.13
C TYR A 527 -0.26 28.19 -15.84
N ILE A 528 -1.15 28.86 -15.08
CA ILE A 528 -1.07 30.31 -14.84
C ILE A 528 -0.66 30.58 -13.40
N LEU A 529 -1.43 30.12 -12.42
CA LEU A 529 -1.23 30.46 -11.01
C LEU A 529 -0.17 29.57 -10.33
N LYS A 530 0.14 28.41 -10.92
CA LYS A 530 1.11 27.42 -10.40
C LYS A 530 0.86 27.06 -8.93
N GLY A 531 -0.41 26.92 -8.54
CA GLY A 531 -0.85 26.62 -7.17
C GLY A 531 -0.70 27.78 -6.16
N ARG A 532 -0.39 29.00 -6.63
CA ARG A 532 -0.17 30.20 -5.79
C ARG A 532 -1.44 31.06 -5.62
N SER A 533 -2.62 30.50 -5.87
CA SER A 533 -3.88 31.19 -5.64
C SER A 533 -3.96 31.74 -4.20
N PRO A 534 -4.54 32.93 -3.98
CA PRO A 534 -4.64 33.52 -2.65
C PRO A 534 -5.77 32.89 -1.79
N PHE A 535 -6.55 31.98 -2.36
CA PHE A 535 -7.66 31.30 -1.69
C PHE A 535 -7.49 29.78 -1.71
N THR A 536 -8.23 29.10 -0.84
CA THR A 536 -8.32 27.64 -0.77
C THR A 536 -9.78 27.23 -0.89
N LEU A 537 -10.10 26.46 -1.94
CA LEU A 537 -11.44 25.92 -2.15
C LEU A 537 -11.76 24.87 -1.07
N LYS A 538 -13.05 24.73 -0.75
CA LYS A 538 -13.54 23.75 0.22
C LYS A 538 -14.15 22.55 -0.49
N HIS A 539 -14.07 21.39 0.15
CA HIS A 539 -14.82 20.21 -0.27
C HIS A 539 -16.31 20.42 -0.07
N GLY A 540 -17.10 19.65 -0.80
CA GLY A 540 -18.55 19.63 -0.70
C GLY A 540 -19.03 18.92 0.57
N ILE A 541 -20.03 18.07 0.42
CA ILE A 541 -20.50 17.18 1.50
C ILE A 541 -19.64 15.91 1.58
N PRO A 542 -19.57 15.25 2.75
CA PRO A 542 -18.90 13.97 2.88
C PRO A 542 -19.40 12.92 1.88
N ASP A 543 -18.49 12.06 1.39
CA ASP A 543 -18.80 11.06 0.35
C ASP A 543 -20.05 10.20 0.68
N HIS A 544 -20.20 9.80 1.95
CA HIS A 544 -21.29 8.95 2.42
C HIS A 544 -22.66 9.64 2.44
N GLU A 545 -22.70 10.98 2.35
CA GLU A 545 -23.92 11.78 2.27
C GLU A 545 -24.26 12.17 0.81
N ALA A 546 -23.37 11.91 -0.14
CA ALA A 546 -23.50 12.40 -1.51
C ALA A 546 -24.50 11.63 -2.38
N THR A 547 -24.83 10.39 -1.99
CA THR A 547 -25.74 9.54 -2.76
C THR A 547 -27.17 10.09 -2.70
N LYS A 548 -27.80 10.26 -3.87
CA LYS A 548 -29.18 10.73 -3.96
C LYS A 548 -30.18 9.58 -3.84
N GLU A 549 -31.41 9.91 -3.46
CA GLU A 549 -32.52 8.96 -3.49
C GLU A 549 -32.72 8.37 -4.88
N GLN A 550 -33.20 7.13 -4.89
CA GLN A 550 -33.63 6.43 -6.09
C GLN A 550 -34.89 7.10 -6.65
N HIS A 551 -34.75 8.20 -7.38
CA HIS A 551 -35.84 8.66 -8.23
C HIS A 551 -35.92 7.71 -9.43
N LYS A 552 -37.07 7.03 -9.56
CA LYS A 552 -37.46 6.32 -10.79
C LYS A 552 -37.37 7.33 -11.93
N SER A 553 -36.35 7.18 -12.77
CA SER A 553 -36.27 7.88 -14.05
C SER A 553 -37.15 7.20 -15.07
#